data_AF-A0A379CF81-F1
#
_entry.id   AF-A0A379CF81-F1
#
_cell.length_a   1.000
_cell.length_b   1.000
_cell.length_c   1.000
_cell.angle_alpha   90.00
_cell.angle_beta   90.00
_cell.angle_gamma   90.00
#
_symmetry.space_group_name_H-M   'P 1'
#
loop_
_entity.id
_entity.type
_entity.pdbx_description
1 polymer ?
#
loop_
_entity_poly.entity_id
_entity_poly.type
_entity_poly.pdbx_seq_one_letter_code
_entity_poly.pdbx_strand_id
1 'polypeptide(L)'
;MKFKKTSLVMTTVMAVNIMSPILAYAEHLDFNSISSSDKDLKETLINCIENSPEIRYGKLARKGIRLDDKDLVREIIGLLRDSKMKEVPKGQEYKGYPHYISGKDFSVGFYSDTKNNIYNGCLYLRSKDSYSTRVFRTDKNIQDKIINLCKNSMKVTEEGYVGGLHYNDSKASMKVNSSISICDAGFARSKDVVLASADSVADSLSSAGLAGYLDAPILLSEREELNENLLNKLYDLKAENIHITSGSKMISDKVINKLKEKGFNIIDYSGRSRYDTSLNIAKKIGANIYSIANGEYFFDVPSIATYAYSTKTPILLTPKDKLRPDSLELLKKNAKPDRLKTGNGISTRAILVGGRSTLSDNIYRELVKNGIEANRLSGYNRLETSSVIIDKLFSNRTGYTYINCDKPMAGILASSIAAKNNKPVKLELDSFIEDNFAKYSKENSDNYIIR
;
A
#
# COMPACT_ATOMS: atom_id res chain seq x y z
N MET A 1 9.37 39.73 -62.82
CA MET A 1 9.75 38.56 -63.64
C MET A 1 9.04 37.33 -63.07
N LYS A 2 8.00 36.88 -63.77
CA LYS A 2 7.42 35.51 -63.88
C LYS A 2 7.04 34.66 -62.64
N PHE A 3 5.71 34.46 -62.55
CA PHE A 3 4.90 33.24 -62.28
C PHE A 3 4.44 32.80 -60.87
N LYS A 4 3.14 33.08 -60.62
CA LYS A 4 2.04 32.28 -60.04
C LYS A 4 2.32 30.82 -59.59
N LYS A 5 1.79 30.47 -58.40
CA LYS A 5 0.64 29.53 -58.27
C LYS A 5 -0.04 29.62 -56.90
N THR A 6 -1.34 29.89 -56.96
CA THR A 6 -2.39 29.79 -55.95
C THR A 6 -2.62 28.34 -55.48
N SER A 7 -3.00 28.14 -54.20
CA SER A 7 -4.16 27.31 -53.80
C SER A 7 -4.23 27.12 -52.26
N LEU A 8 -5.23 27.76 -51.67
CA LEU A 8 -6.12 27.28 -50.61
C LEU A 8 -5.88 25.84 -50.08
N VAL A 9 -5.69 25.67 -48.77
CA VAL A 9 -6.22 24.50 -48.05
C VAL A 9 -6.96 25.00 -46.82
N MET A 10 -8.26 24.78 -46.89
CA MET A 10 -9.31 25.16 -45.97
C MET A 10 -9.25 24.29 -44.71
N THR A 11 -9.31 24.93 -43.56
CA THR A 11 -9.58 24.31 -42.27
C THR A 11 -11.07 23.94 -42.21
N THR A 12 -11.46 22.68 -42.45
CA THR A 12 -12.76 22.14 -41.97
C THR A 12 -12.73 20.59 -41.90
N VAL A 13 -12.80 20.09 -40.67
CA VAL A 13 -13.45 18.85 -40.19
C VAL A 13 -13.46 17.62 -41.12
N MET A 14 -12.67 16.61 -40.76
CA MET A 14 -13.12 15.21 -40.84
C MET A 14 -12.67 14.47 -39.58
N ALA A 15 -13.65 14.19 -38.72
CA ALA A 15 -13.59 13.12 -37.75
C ALA A 15 -13.39 11.80 -38.53
N VAL A 16 -12.15 11.33 -38.61
CA VAL A 16 -11.89 9.96 -39.06
C VAL A 16 -11.93 9.07 -37.83
N ASN A 17 -13.12 8.49 -37.64
CA ASN A 17 -13.32 7.25 -36.89
C ASN A 17 -12.19 6.27 -37.22
N ILE A 18 -11.25 6.07 -36.29
CA ILE A 18 -10.46 4.83 -36.25
C ILE A 18 -11.27 3.83 -35.43
N MET A 19 -12.45 3.49 -35.94
CA MET A 19 -13.15 2.27 -35.57
C MET A 19 -12.42 1.18 -36.36
N SER A 20 -11.41 0.56 -35.75
CA SER A 20 -10.65 -0.52 -36.37
C SER A 20 -11.58 -1.65 -36.87
N PRO A 21 -11.17 -2.48 -37.84
CA PRO A 21 -11.98 -3.54 -38.48
C PRO A 21 -12.55 -4.63 -37.54
N ILE A 22 -12.40 -4.48 -36.23
CA ILE A 22 -12.79 -5.41 -35.17
C ILE A 22 -14.32 -5.53 -35.06
N LEU A 23 -15.08 -4.49 -35.43
CA LEU A 23 -16.54 -4.45 -35.25
C LEU A 23 -17.35 -5.25 -36.29
N ALA A 24 -16.80 -5.53 -37.48
CA ALA A 24 -17.55 -6.23 -38.54
C ALA A 24 -17.63 -7.76 -38.38
N TYR A 25 -16.86 -8.35 -37.46
CA TYR A 25 -16.87 -9.80 -37.17
C TYR A 25 -17.62 -10.14 -35.88
N ALA A 26 -18.30 -9.16 -35.27
CA ALA A 26 -18.85 -9.26 -33.91
C ALA A 26 -20.26 -9.85 -33.83
N GLU A 27 -21.09 -9.71 -34.86
CA GLU A 27 -22.54 -10.05 -34.77
C GLU A 27 -22.89 -11.51 -35.12
N HIS A 28 -21.92 -12.36 -35.48
CA HIS A 28 -22.23 -13.68 -36.09
C HIS A 28 -21.51 -14.91 -35.48
N LEU A 29 -20.90 -14.80 -34.29
CA LEU A 29 -20.31 -15.98 -33.64
C LEU A 29 -21.40 -16.86 -33.03
N ASP A 30 -21.79 -17.92 -33.76
CA ASP A 30 -22.68 -18.95 -33.22
C ASP A 30 -21.96 -19.77 -32.13
N PHE A 31 -22.40 -19.59 -30.89
CA PHE A 31 -21.94 -20.33 -29.73
C PHE A 31 -22.61 -21.71 -29.58
N ASN A 32 -23.54 -22.08 -30.45
CA ASN A 32 -24.15 -23.42 -30.45
C ASN A 32 -23.25 -24.45 -31.16
N SER A 33 -22.28 -24.01 -31.97
CA SER A 33 -21.33 -24.86 -32.70
C SER A 33 -19.92 -24.86 -32.05
N ILE A 34 -19.77 -25.38 -30.84
CA ILE A 34 -18.46 -25.46 -30.15
C ILE A 34 -17.60 -26.56 -30.79
N SER A 35 -16.40 -26.23 -31.26
CA SER A 35 -15.45 -27.17 -31.87
C SER A 35 -14.56 -27.88 -30.84
N SER A 36 -13.76 -28.87 -31.27
CA SER A 36 -12.81 -29.57 -30.40
C SER A 36 -11.69 -28.65 -29.89
N SER A 37 -11.18 -27.74 -30.73
CA SER A 37 -10.16 -26.76 -30.33
C SER A 37 -10.69 -25.77 -29.28
N ASP A 38 -11.97 -25.43 -29.33
CA ASP A 38 -12.62 -24.55 -28.34
C ASP A 38 -12.75 -25.22 -26.97
N LYS A 39 -13.10 -26.51 -26.95
CA LYS A 39 -13.11 -27.31 -25.71
C LYS A 39 -11.71 -27.42 -25.12
N ASP A 40 -10.74 -27.70 -25.97
CA ASP A 40 -9.32 -27.78 -25.57
C ASP A 40 -8.80 -26.45 -24.98
N LEU A 41 -9.16 -25.31 -25.57
CA LEU A 41 -8.83 -23.99 -25.02
C LEU A 41 -9.33 -23.82 -23.59
N LYS A 42 -10.62 -24.10 -23.38
CA LYS A 42 -11.26 -23.90 -22.08
C LYS A 42 -10.64 -24.82 -21.02
N GLU A 43 -10.50 -26.11 -21.33
CA GLU A 43 -9.89 -27.06 -20.40
C GLU A 43 -8.42 -26.73 -20.13
N THR A 44 -7.67 -26.27 -21.14
CA THR A 44 -6.30 -25.77 -20.97
C THR A 44 -6.25 -24.61 -19.98
N LEU A 45 -7.10 -23.60 -20.16
CA LEU A 45 -7.16 -22.45 -19.25
C LEU A 45 -7.49 -22.87 -17.81
N ILE A 46 -8.51 -23.72 -17.65
CA ILE A 46 -8.94 -24.21 -16.34
C ILE A 46 -7.82 -25.02 -15.68
N ASN A 47 -7.19 -25.94 -16.40
CA ASN A 47 -6.07 -26.73 -15.89
C ASN A 47 -4.89 -25.86 -15.48
N CYS A 48 -4.60 -24.78 -16.23
CA CYS A 48 -3.57 -23.81 -15.85
C CYS A 48 -3.91 -23.12 -14.52
N ILE A 49 -5.16 -22.72 -14.31
CA ILE A 49 -5.60 -22.08 -13.06
C ILE A 49 -5.58 -23.09 -11.89
N GLU A 50 -6.14 -24.29 -12.09
CA GLU A 50 -6.27 -25.32 -11.05
C GLU A 50 -4.90 -25.82 -10.56
N ASN A 51 -3.93 -25.97 -11.45
CA ASN A 51 -2.61 -26.56 -11.13
C ASN A 51 -1.53 -25.51 -10.84
N SER A 52 -1.84 -24.21 -10.91
CA SER A 52 -0.84 -23.21 -10.59
C SER A 52 -0.57 -23.21 -9.08
N PRO A 53 0.70 -23.23 -8.65
CA PRO A 53 1.04 -23.09 -7.22
C PRO A 53 0.63 -21.73 -6.66
N GLU A 54 0.43 -20.75 -7.54
CA GLU A 54 0.05 -19.39 -7.20
C GLU A 54 -0.82 -18.79 -8.30
N ILE A 55 -1.88 -18.07 -7.92
CA ILE A 55 -2.72 -17.31 -8.83
C ILE A 55 -2.73 -15.85 -8.39
N ARG A 56 -2.56 -14.95 -9.36
CA ARG A 56 -2.61 -13.50 -9.18
C ARG A 56 -3.64 -12.86 -10.08
N TYR A 57 -4.20 -11.76 -9.61
CA TYR A 57 -5.17 -10.94 -10.33
C TYR A 57 -4.78 -9.46 -10.32
N GLY A 58 -4.65 -8.79 -11.47
CA GLY A 58 -4.31 -7.36 -11.50
C GLY A 58 -4.01 -6.78 -12.88
N LYS A 59 -3.68 -5.48 -12.94
CA LYS A 59 -3.46 -4.73 -14.20
C LYS A 59 -2.24 -5.20 -15.01
N LEU A 60 -1.26 -5.82 -14.36
CA LEU A 60 -0.06 -6.34 -15.00
C LEU A 60 0.07 -7.83 -14.70
N ALA A 61 0.40 -8.62 -15.72
CA ALA A 61 0.68 -10.04 -15.56
C ALA A 61 1.77 -10.21 -14.48
N ARG A 62 1.50 -11.04 -13.47
CA ARG A 62 2.35 -11.33 -12.31
C ARG A 62 2.55 -10.20 -11.27
N LYS A 63 2.00 -8.99 -11.46
CA LYS A 63 2.01 -7.91 -10.42
C LYS A 63 0.64 -7.65 -9.79
N GLY A 64 -0.20 -8.68 -9.76
CA GLY A 64 -1.54 -8.63 -9.19
C GLY A 64 -1.59 -9.06 -7.72
N ILE A 65 -2.75 -8.83 -7.10
CA ILE A 65 -3.09 -9.38 -5.79
C ILE A 65 -3.10 -10.91 -5.89
N ARG A 66 -2.53 -11.60 -4.91
CA ARG A 66 -2.55 -13.05 -4.83
C ARG A 66 -3.95 -13.50 -4.40
N LEU A 67 -4.48 -14.50 -5.09
CA LEU A 67 -5.77 -15.11 -4.77
C LEU A 67 -5.50 -16.32 -3.87
N ASP A 68 -5.46 -16.11 -2.56
CA ASP A 68 -5.17 -17.17 -1.59
C ASP A 68 -6.40 -18.04 -1.28
N ASP A 69 -7.59 -17.50 -1.49
CA ASP A 69 -8.82 -18.22 -1.23
C ASP A 69 -9.10 -19.25 -2.33
N LYS A 70 -8.97 -20.52 -1.99
CA LYS A 70 -9.29 -21.64 -2.89
C LYS A 70 -10.76 -21.63 -3.30
N ASP A 71 -11.67 -21.11 -2.47
CA ASP A 71 -13.09 -21.01 -2.82
C ASP A 71 -13.29 -19.95 -3.91
N LEU A 72 -12.65 -18.79 -3.78
CA LEU A 72 -12.63 -17.76 -4.82
C LEU A 72 -12.07 -18.29 -6.15
N VAL A 73 -10.97 -19.05 -6.10
CA VAL A 73 -10.39 -19.68 -7.29
C VAL A 73 -11.37 -20.70 -7.91
N ARG A 74 -12.06 -21.51 -7.09
CA ARG A 74 -13.11 -22.43 -7.56
C ARG A 74 -14.29 -21.71 -8.19
N GLU A 75 -14.71 -20.57 -7.65
CA GLU A 75 -15.78 -19.75 -8.23
C GLU A 75 -15.38 -19.20 -9.59
N ILE A 76 -14.14 -18.73 -9.74
CA ILE A 76 -13.58 -18.31 -11.03
C ILE A 76 -13.59 -19.50 -12.01
N ILE A 77 -13.14 -20.68 -11.59
CA ILE A 77 -13.16 -21.89 -12.43
C ILE A 77 -14.59 -22.27 -12.83
N GLY A 78 -15.53 -22.27 -11.88
CA GLY A 78 -16.95 -22.56 -12.14
C GLY A 78 -17.53 -21.60 -13.17
N LEU A 79 -17.20 -20.32 -13.06
CA LEU A 79 -17.58 -19.31 -14.03
C LEU A 79 -17.00 -19.56 -15.43
N LEU A 80 -15.75 -20.02 -15.53
CA LEU A 80 -15.14 -20.41 -16.81
C LEU A 80 -15.80 -21.67 -17.39
N ARG A 81 -16.10 -22.67 -16.55
CA ARG A 81 -16.80 -23.91 -16.94
C ARG A 81 -18.19 -23.59 -17.51
N ASP A 82 -18.93 -22.73 -16.82
CA ASP A 82 -20.29 -22.33 -17.17
C ASP A 82 -20.37 -21.41 -18.41
N SER A 83 -19.26 -20.82 -18.84
CA SER A 83 -19.22 -19.91 -19.99
C SER A 83 -18.89 -20.67 -21.27
N LYS A 84 -19.50 -20.31 -22.39
CA LYS A 84 -19.07 -20.79 -23.70
C LYS A 84 -17.86 -19.96 -24.15
N MET A 85 -16.88 -20.65 -24.73
CA MET A 85 -15.66 -20.03 -25.27
C MET A 85 -15.50 -20.45 -26.71
N LYS A 86 -15.12 -19.52 -27.57
CA LYS A 86 -14.85 -19.78 -28.98
C LYS A 86 -13.56 -19.09 -29.39
N GLU A 87 -12.58 -19.86 -29.82
CA GLU A 87 -11.31 -19.36 -30.28
C GLU A 87 -11.51 -18.56 -31.58
N VAL A 88 -10.78 -17.45 -31.71
CA VAL A 88 -10.83 -16.57 -32.88
C VAL A 88 -9.44 -16.41 -33.47
N PRO A 89 -9.32 -16.08 -34.78
CA PRO A 89 -8.03 -15.95 -35.43
C PRO A 89 -7.10 -14.94 -34.74
N LYS A 90 -5.80 -15.24 -34.79
CA LYS A 90 -4.75 -14.31 -34.33
C LYS A 90 -4.84 -12.99 -35.11
N GLY A 91 -4.64 -11.87 -34.41
CA GLY A 91 -4.79 -10.51 -34.94
C GLY A 91 -6.03 -9.76 -34.43
N GLN A 92 -6.95 -10.45 -33.73
CA GLN A 92 -8.03 -9.81 -32.95
C GLN A 92 -7.65 -9.59 -31.48
N GLU A 93 -6.35 -9.56 -31.18
CA GLU A 93 -5.82 -9.31 -29.84
C GLU A 93 -6.05 -7.84 -29.45
N TYR A 94 -6.61 -7.61 -28.27
CA TYR A 94 -6.66 -6.28 -27.68
C TYR A 94 -5.31 -5.96 -27.02
N LYS A 95 -4.74 -4.80 -27.34
CA LYS A 95 -3.57 -4.30 -26.61
C LYS A 95 -4.03 -3.72 -25.26
N GLY A 96 -3.54 -4.32 -24.18
CA GLY A 96 -3.81 -3.88 -22.81
C GLY A 96 -5.17 -4.36 -22.30
N TYR A 97 -5.17 -5.48 -21.57
CA TYR A 97 -6.35 -5.91 -20.84
C TYR A 97 -6.46 -5.15 -19.51
N PRO A 98 -7.66 -4.81 -19.03
CA PRO A 98 -7.85 -4.09 -17.77
C PRO A 98 -7.28 -4.84 -16.58
N HIS A 99 -7.45 -6.16 -16.57
CA HIS A 99 -6.94 -7.06 -15.55
C HIS A 99 -6.56 -8.40 -16.17
N TYR A 100 -5.57 -9.05 -15.57
CA TYR A 100 -5.10 -10.38 -15.90
C TYR A 100 -5.29 -11.31 -14.70
N ILE A 101 -5.63 -12.57 -14.96
CA ILE A 101 -5.32 -13.67 -14.06
C ILE A 101 -4.01 -14.29 -14.53
N SER A 102 -3.05 -14.48 -13.64
CA SER A 102 -1.75 -15.04 -14.00
C SER A 102 -1.26 -16.03 -12.97
N GLY A 103 -0.58 -17.08 -13.44
CA GLY A 103 0.14 -18.03 -12.62
C GLY A 103 1.57 -18.21 -13.09
N LYS A 104 2.18 -19.34 -12.71
CA LYS A 104 3.58 -19.65 -13.03
C LYS A 104 3.84 -19.63 -14.54
N ASP A 105 3.04 -20.35 -15.31
CA ASP A 105 3.30 -20.62 -16.73
C ASP A 105 2.19 -20.10 -17.66
N PHE A 106 1.31 -19.23 -17.15
CA PHE A 106 0.25 -18.63 -17.95
C PHE A 106 -0.16 -17.23 -17.47
N SER A 107 -0.80 -16.48 -18.37
CA SER A 107 -1.67 -15.36 -18.01
C SER A 107 -2.87 -15.31 -18.95
N VAL A 108 -4.01 -14.86 -18.45
CA VAL A 108 -5.22 -14.63 -19.24
C VAL A 108 -5.76 -13.24 -18.96
N GLY A 109 -5.97 -12.46 -20.01
CA GLY A 109 -6.65 -11.16 -19.93
C GLY A 109 -8.08 -11.30 -20.43
N PHE A 110 -9.01 -10.55 -19.84
CA PHE A 110 -10.40 -10.45 -20.29
C PHE A 110 -10.75 -9.00 -20.60
N TYR A 111 -11.47 -8.77 -21.70
CA TYR A 111 -11.93 -7.47 -22.16
C TYR A 111 -13.44 -7.52 -22.41
N SER A 112 -14.14 -6.48 -22.01
CA SER A 112 -15.59 -6.36 -22.13
C SER A 112 -15.96 -4.97 -22.63
N ASP A 113 -16.67 -4.95 -23.75
CA ASP A 113 -17.38 -3.80 -24.26
C ASP A 113 -18.87 -4.09 -24.13
N THR A 114 -19.44 -3.59 -23.03
CA THR A 114 -20.85 -3.82 -22.66
C THR A 114 -21.82 -3.09 -23.58
N LYS A 115 -21.39 -2.03 -24.28
CA LYS A 115 -22.26 -1.30 -25.21
C LYS A 115 -22.56 -2.13 -26.45
N ASN A 116 -21.57 -2.90 -26.89
CA ASN A 116 -21.66 -3.72 -28.09
C ASN A 116 -21.80 -5.23 -27.78
N ASN A 117 -21.96 -5.61 -26.51
CA ASN A 117 -21.98 -7.01 -26.05
C ASN A 117 -20.79 -7.85 -26.55
N ILE A 118 -19.60 -7.24 -26.57
CA ILE A 118 -18.37 -7.90 -27.01
C ILE A 118 -17.55 -8.30 -25.78
N TYR A 119 -17.36 -9.60 -25.58
CA TYR A 119 -16.55 -10.16 -24.49
C TYR A 119 -15.45 -11.05 -25.06
N ASN A 120 -14.20 -10.65 -24.85
CA ASN A 120 -13.03 -11.32 -25.41
C ASN A 120 -12.04 -11.67 -24.30
N GLY A 121 -11.16 -12.60 -24.61
CA GLY A 121 -9.98 -12.86 -23.80
C GLY A 121 -8.80 -13.28 -24.64
N CYS A 122 -7.63 -13.25 -24.02
CA CYS A 122 -6.40 -13.78 -24.59
C CYS A 122 -5.65 -14.55 -23.53
N LEU A 123 -5.43 -15.83 -23.80
CA LEU A 123 -4.62 -16.73 -23.00
C LEU A 123 -3.20 -16.75 -23.56
N TYR A 124 -2.26 -16.38 -22.72
CA TYR A 124 -0.82 -16.48 -22.93
C TYR A 124 -0.32 -17.71 -22.17
N LEU A 125 0.26 -18.67 -22.88
CA LEU A 125 0.93 -19.83 -22.31
C LEU A 125 2.43 -19.69 -22.52
N ARG A 126 3.21 -20.02 -21.49
CA ARG A 126 4.65 -19.92 -21.52
C ARG A 126 5.28 -21.29 -21.30
N SER A 127 6.23 -21.65 -22.16
CA SER A 127 7.17 -22.74 -21.92
C SER A 127 8.59 -22.18 -21.75
N LYS A 128 9.57 -23.04 -21.44
CA LYS A 128 10.97 -22.62 -21.23
C LYS A 128 11.51 -21.74 -22.37
N ASP A 129 11.14 -22.06 -23.62
CA ASP A 129 11.73 -21.45 -24.82
C ASP A 129 10.71 -20.85 -25.78
N SER A 130 9.41 -20.81 -25.43
CA SER A 130 8.38 -20.28 -26.32
C SER A 130 7.20 -19.65 -25.58
N TYR A 131 6.44 -18.84 -26.30
CA TYR A 131 5.14 -18.35 -25.87
C TYR A 131 4.11 -18.70 -26.95
N SER A 132 2.92 -19.10 -26.52
CA SER A 132 1.77 -19.24 -27.41
C SER A 132 0.62 -18.36 -26.93
N THR A 133 -0.10 -17.78 -27.88
CA THR A 133 -1.29 -16.97 -27.62
C THR A 133 -2.51 -17.63 -28.25
N ARG A 134 -3.60 -17.64 -27.51
CA ARG A 134 -4.92 -18.10 -27.96
C ARG A 134 -5.94 -17.01 -27.63
N VAL A 135 -6.55 -16.46 -28.68
CA VAL A 135 -7.53 -15.37 -28.57
C VAL A 135 -8.92 -15.98 -28.63
N PHE A 136 -9.84 -15.52 -27.79
CA PHE A 136 -11.17 -16.11 -27.73
C PHE A 136 -12.26 -15.10 -27.42
N ARG A 137 -13.49 -15.47 -27.76
CA ARG A 137 -14.74 -14.81 -27.37
C ARG A 137 -15.46 -15.62 -26.31
N THR A 138 -16.19 -14.93 -25.44
CA THR A 138 -17.04 -15.53 -24.42
C THR A 138 -18.49 -15.10 -24.60
N ASP A 139 -19.44 -15.97 -24.27
CA ASP A 139 -20.88 -15.65 -24.30
C ASP A 139 -21.31 -14.79 -23.11
N LYS A 140 -20.47 -14.73 -22.07
CA LYS A 140 -20.69 -14.00 -20.83
C LYS A 140 -19.61 -12.95 -20.64
N ASN A 141 -19.96 -11.87 -19.96
CA ASN A 141 -19.02 -10.88 -19.44
C ASN A 141 -18.22 -11.48 -18.26
N ILE A 142 -17.21 -12.29 -18.59
CA ILE A 142 -16.35 -12.94 -17.61
C ILE A 142 -15.51 -11.91 -16.84
N GLN A 143 -15.11 -10.83 -17.51
CA GLN A 143 -14.32 -9.76 -16.91
C GLN A 143 -15.02 -9.17 -15.68
N ASP A 144 -16.23 -8.64 -15.83
CA ASP A 144 -16.91 -7.94 -14.73
C ASP A 144 -17.21 -8.87 -13.56
N LYS A 145 -17.54 -10.14 -13.86
CA LYS A 145 -17.79 -11.13 -12.81
C LYS A 145 -16.52 -11.46 -12.03
N ILE A 146 -15.39 -11.70 -12.69
CA ILE A 146 -14.10 -11.91 -12.01
C ILE A 146 -13.69 -10.66 -11.24
N ILE A 147 -13.85 -9.47 -11.83
CA ILE A 147 -13.60 -8.20 -11.13
C ILE A 147 -14.44 -8.16 -9.84
N ASN A 148 -15.73 -8.47 -9.90
CA ASN A 148 -16.62 -8.43 -8.74
C ASN A 148 -16.26 -9.47 -7.68
N LEU A 149 -15.95 -10.71 -8.08
CA LEU A 149 -15.49 -11.77 -7.19
C LEU A 149 -14.22 -11.36 -6.45
N CYS A 150 -13.18 -10.94 -7.18
CA CYS A 150 -11.91 -10.51 -6.61
C CYS A 150 -12.05 -9.24 -5.77
N LYS A 151 -12.87 -8.27 -6.21
CA LYS A 151 -13.12 -7.03 -5.46
C LYS A 151 -13.82 -7.30 -4.13
N ASN A 152 -14.75 -8.24 -4.07
CA ASN A 152 -15.56 -8.48 -2.88
C ASN A 152 -14.92 -9.46 -1.88
N SER A 153 -13.87 -10.18 -2.26
CA SER A 153 -13.15 -11.04 -1.32
C SER A 153 -12.24 -10.25 -0.38
N MET A 154 -12.27 -10.62 0.90
CA MET A 154 -11.31 -10.18 1.93
C MET A 154 -10.07 -11.09 2.02
N LYS A 155 -10.08 -12.26 1.36
CA LYS A 155 -9.05 -13.28 1.46
C LYS A 155 -8.11 -13.23 0.24
N VAL A 156 -7.47 -12.09 0.07
CA VAL A 156 -6.47 -11.83 -0.96
C VAL A 156 -5.22 -11.26 -0.29
N THR A 157 -4.04 -11.78 -0.62
CA THR A 157 -2.76 -11.26 -0.12
C THR A 157 -2.13 -10.37 -1.17
N GLU A 158 -1.58 -9.23 -0.74
CA GLU A 158 -0.74 -8.42 -1.61
C GLU A 158 0.72 -8.77 -1.35
N GLU A 159 1.43 -9.15 -2.42
CA GLU A 159 2.88 -9.00 -2.48
C GLU A 159 3.14 -7.76 -3.32
N GLY A 160 2.86 -6.60 -2.72
CA GLY A 160 2.99 -5.33 -3.41
C GLY A 160 4.47 -5.06 -3.73
N TYR A 161 4.68 -4.61 -4.95
CA TYR A 161 5.99 -4.19 -5.41
C TYR A 161 6.31 -2.81 -4.84
N VAL A 162 7.27 -2.76 -3.91
CA VAL A 162 7.65 -1.53 -3.18
C VAL A 162 8.73 -0.72 -3.90
N GLY A 163 9.44 -1.31 -4.87
CA GLY A 163 10.58 -0.67 -5.52
C GLY A 163 10.17 0.52 -6.41
N GLY A 164 10.67 1.71 -6.11
CA GLY A 164 10.50 2.86 -7.00
C GLY A 164 9.18 3.61 -6.84
N LEU A 165 8.60 3.57 -5.64
CA LEU A 165 7.46 4.44 -5.33
C LEU A 165 7.93 5.90 -5.28
N HIS A 166 7.08 6.80 -5.76
CA HIS A 166 7.30 8.23 -5.70
C HIS A 166 6.42 8.87 -4.61
N TYR A 167 7.06 9.56 -3.67
CA TYR A 167 6.45 10.34 -2.62
C TYR A 167 6.46 11.83 -2.98
N ASN A 168 5.37 12.31 -3.57
CA ASN A 168 5.18 13.71 -3.91
C ASN A 168 4.48 14.44 -2.77
N ASP A 169 5.17 15.39 -2.16
CA ASP A 169 4.66 16.19 -1.04
C ASP A 169 4.44 17.67 -1.36
N SER A 170 4.44 18.03 -2.66
CA SER A 170 4.27 19.41 -3.13
C SER A 170 2.98 20.09 -2.66
N LYS A 171 1.93 19.32 -2.38
CA LYS A 171 0.66 19.77 -1.80
C LYS A 171 -0.08 18.63 -1.10
N ALA A 172 -1.08 18.97 -0.28
CA ALA A 172 -1.86 18.00 0.50
C ALA A 172 -2.42 16.84 -0.34
N SER A 173 -3.15 17.13 -1.42
CA SER A 173 -3.66 16.12 -2.37
C SER A 173 -2.57 15.19 -2.95
N MET A 174 -1.34 15.67 -3.15
CA MET A 174 -0.25 14.81 -3.63
C MET A 174 0.24 13.87 -2.53
N LYS A 175 0.33 14.34 -1.28
CA LYS A 175 0.64 13.48 -0.13
C LYS A 175 -0.43 12.40 0.07
N VAL A 176 -1.71 12.75 -0.12
CA VAL A 176 -2.82 11.78 -0.11
C VAL A 176 -2.59 10.71 -1.17
N ASN A 177 -2.34 11.09 -2.42
CA ASN A 177 -2.06 10.14 -3.50
C ASN A 177 -0.82 9.28 -3.21
N SER A 178 0.26 9.85 -2.65
CA SER A 178 1.44 9.08 -2.28
C SER A 178 1.17 8.10 -1.12
N SER A 179 0.31 8.45 -0.16
CA SER A 179 -0.13 7.51 0.88
C SER A 179 -0.94 6.35 0.30
N ILE A 180 -1.75 6.62 -0.74
CA ILE A 180 -2.48 5.59 -1.48
C ILE A 180 -1.51 4.67 -2.22
N SER A 181 -0.53 5.22 -2.95
CA SER A 181 0.48 4.42 -3.65
C SER A 181 1.32 3.54 -2.72
N ILE A 182 1.66 4.04 -1.53
CA ILE A 182 2.35 3.25 -0.49
C ILE A 182 1.42 2.17 0.07
N CYS A 183 0.14 2.49 0.26
CA CYS A 183 -0.87 1.51 0.69
C CYS A 183 -1.07 0.40 -0.36
N ASP A 184 -1.12 0.72 -1.65
CA ASP A 184 -1.22 -0.24 -2.76
C ASP A 184 -0.01 -1.19 -2.85
N ALA A 185 1.10 -0.85 -2.20
CA ALA A 185 2.29 -1.69 -2.16
C ALA A 185 2.30 -2.68 -0.98
N GLY A 186 1.26 -2.69 -0.12
CA GLY A 186 1.23 -3.62 1.00
C GLY A 186 -0.15 -3.97 1.55
N PHE A 187 -1.24 -3.45 0.98
CA PHE A 187 -2.61 -3.71 1.39
C PHE A 187 -3.56 -3.73 0.19
N ALA A 188 -3.92 -4.97 -0.19
CA ALA A 188 -5.05 -5.21 -1.08
C ALA A 188 -6.36 -4.89 -0.36
N ARG A 189 -6.48 -5.33 0.90
CA ARG A 189 -7.66 -5.16 1.76
C ARG A 189 -7.23 -4.80 3.17
N SER A 190 -8.07 -4.04 3.85
CA SER A 190 -7.94 -3.75 5.27
C SER A 190 -9.27 -3.23 5.82
N LYS A 191 -9.85 -3.92 6.80
CA LYS A 191 -11.07 -3.45 7.49
C LYS A 191 -10.81 -2.18 8.29
N ASP A 192 -9.63 -2.09 8.88
CA ASP A 192 -9.20 -0.94 9.67
C ASP A 192 -8.25 -0.09 8.83
N VAL A 193 -8.41 1.24 8.88
CA VAL A 193 -7.49 2.19 8.25
C VAL A 193 -7.14 3.27 9.25
N VAL A 194 -5.85 3.56 9.43
CA VAL A 194 -5.41 4.72 10.22
C VAL A 194 -5.36 5.95 9.32
N LEU A 195 -6.08 7.01 9.68
CA LEU A 195 -6.17 8.24 8.90
C LEU A 195 -5.56 9.41 9.69
N ALA A 196 -4.50 9.98 9.12
CA ALA A 196 -3.81 11.16 9.64
C ALA A 196 -3.97 12.34 8.67
N SER A 197 -3.66 13.56 9.12
CA SER A 197 -3.67 14.74 8.26
C SER A 197 -2.45 14.77 7.33
N ALA A 198 -2.67 15.13 6.07
CA ALA A 198 -1.60 15.41 5.11
C ALA A 198 -0.75 16.63 5.50
N ASP A 199 -1.28 17.51 6.36
CA ASP A 199 -0.68 18.79 6.70
C ASP A 199 0.14 18.75 8.01
N SER A 200 0.05 17.66 8.79
CA SER A 200 0.77 17.52 10.05
C SER A 200 1.55 16.20 10.14
N VAL A 201 2.86 16.26 9.90
CA VAL A 201 3.77 15.13 10.19
C VAL A 201 3.71 14.75 11.67
N ALA A 202 3.55 15.73 12.55
CA ALA A 202 3.53 15.50 13.98
C ALA A 202 2.37 14.61 14.44
N ASP A 203 1.22 14.67 13.75
CA ASP A 203 0.06 13.87 14.07
C ASP A 203 0.21 12.42 13.59
N SER A 204 0.99 12.21 12.51
CA SER A 204 1.24 10.87 11.97
C SER A 204 2.32 10.11 12.75
N LEU A 205 3.17 10.78 13.54
CA LEU A 205 4.29 10.16 14.28
C LEU A 205 3.88 8.94 15.11
N SER A 206 2.75 9.03 15.83
CA SER A 206 2.25 7.95 16.67
C SER A 206 1.37 6.94 15.93
N SER A 207 1.13 7.14 14.63
CA SER A 207 0.23 6.29 13.83
C SER A 207 0.81 4.92 13.53
N ALA A 208 2.14 4.79 13.41
CA ALA A 208 2.79 3.51 13.07
C ALA A 208 2.49 2.39 14.07
N GLY A 209 2.55 2.68 15.38
CA GLY A 209 2.21 1.70 16.41
C GLY A 209 0.73 1.28 16.38
N LEU A 210 -0.18 2.24 16.14
CA LEU A 210 -1.62 1.96 16.01
C LEU A 210 -1.90 1.11 14.76
N ALA A 211 -1.29 1.48 13.63
CA ALA A 211 -1.43 0.77 12.37
C ALA A 211 -0.91 -0.66 12.49
N GLY A 212 0.22 -0.88 13.16
CA GLY A 212 0.73 -2.22 13.45
C GLY A 212 -0.15 -3.02 14.40
N TYR A 213 -0.73 -2.37 15.41
CA TYR A 213 -1.67 -3.00 16.33
C TYR A 213 -2.93 -3.53 15.61
N LEU A 214 -3.39 -2.79 14.60
CA LEU A 214 -4.57 -3.10 13.79
C LEU A 214 -4.27 -3.93 12.53
N ASP A 215 -2.99 -4.15 12.19
CA ASP A 215 -2.56 -4.65 10.87
C ASP A 215 -3.20 -3.84 9.71
N ALA A 216 -3.12 -2.51 9.81
CA ALA A 216 -3.80 -1.56 8.94
C ALA A 216 -2.81 -0.67 8.16
N PRO A 217 -3.20 -0.12 7.00
CA PRO A 217 -2.45 0.95 6.34
C PRO A 217 -2.63 2.28 7.08
N ILE A 218 -1.69 3.20 6.82
CA ILE A 218 -1.81 4.60 7.16
C ILE A 218 -2.10 5.37 5.87
N LEU A 219 -3.24 6.06 5.83
CA LEU A 219 -3.61 6.98 4.75
C LEU A 219 -3.64 8.41 5.26
N LEU A 220 -3.54 9.36 4.33
CA LEU A 220 -3.62 10.78 4.63
C LEU A 220 -4.93 11.37 4.13
N SER A 221 -5.47 12.36 4.85
CA SER A 221 -6.59 13.19 4.44
C SER A 221 -6.17 14.64 4.29
N GLU A 222 -6.79 15.33 3.34
CA GLU A 222 -6.80 16.80 3.31
C GLU A 222 -7.71 17.32 4.43
N ARG A 223 -7.51 18.59 4.82
CA ARG A 223 -8.21 19.18 5.96
C ARG A 223 -9.70 19.44 5.71
N GLU A 224 -10.03 20.09 4.60
CA GLU A 224 -11.35 20.70 4.37
C GLU A 224 -12.25 19.91 3.39
N GLU A 225 -11.66 18.93 2.70
CA GLU A 225 -12.33 18.16 1.66
C GLU A 225 -11.93 16.68 1.70
N LEU A 226 -12.92 15.82 1.54
CA LEU A 226 -12.70 14.39 1.39
C LEU A 226 -12.30 14.13 -0.06
N ASN A 227 -11.01 13.87 -0.26
CA ASN A 227 -10.44 13.56 -1.57
C ASN A 227 -11.09 12.31 -2.18
N GLU A 228 -11.51 12.37 -3.45
CA GLU A 228 -12.18 11.27 -4.13
C GLU A 228 -11.28 10.02 -4.28
N ASN A 229 -9.98 10.20 -4.52
CA ASN A 229 -9.05 9.08 -4.60
C ASN A 229 -8.92 8.37 -3.25
N LEU A 230 -8.90 9.14 -2.15
CA LEU A 230 -8.92 8.56 -0.80
C LEU A 230 -10.19 7.75 -0.57
N LEU A 231 -11.36 8.32 -0.88
CA LEU A 231 -12.65 7.63 -0.72
C LEU A 231 -12.70 6.34 -1.54
N ASN A 232 -12.27 6.39 -2.80
CA ASN A 232 -12.20 5.21 -3.67
C ASN A 232 -11.24 4.17 -3.09
N LYS A 233 -10.07 4.59 -2.58
CA LYS A 233 -9.12 3.66 -1.94
C LYS A 233 -9.72 3.02 -0.69
N LEU A 234 -10.48 3.75 0.13
CA LEU A 234 -11.17 3.17 1.30
C LEU A 234 -12.18 2.09 0.88
N TYR A 235 -12.92 2.31 -0.20
CA TYR A 235 -13.81 1.28 -0.76
C TYR A 235 -13.06 0.09 -1.37
N ASP A 236 -11.95 0.35 -2.09
CA ASP A 236 -11.11 -0.70 -2.66
C ASP A 236 -10.46 -1.56 -1.56
N LEU A 237 -10.10 -0.96 -0.42
CA LEU A 237 -9.62 -1.67 0.76
C LEU A 237 -10.72 -2.46 1.48
N LYS A 238 -12.00 -2.19 1.18
CA LYS A 238 -13.15 -2.67 1.97
C LYS A 238 -13.04 -2.25 3.44
N ALA A 239 -12.62 -1.01 3.66
CA ALA A 239 -12.52 -0.44 5.00
C ALA A 239 -13.92 -0.35 5.65
N GLU A 240 -13.99 -0.69 6.92
CA GLU A 240 -15.16 -0.59 7.79
C GLU A 240 -14.90 0.48 8.88
N ASN A 241 -13.70 0.47 9.46
CA ASN A 241 -13.30 1.35 10.55
C ASN A 241 -12.21 2.33 10.11
N ILE A 242 -12.42 3.61 10.37
CA ILE A 242 -11.44 4.68 10.15
C ILE A 242 -10.99 5.22 11.50
N HIS A 243 -9.70 5.02 11.78
CA HIS A 243 -9.04 5.40 13.02
C HIS A 243 -8.35 6.75 12.86
N ILE A 244 -8.95 7.81 13.39
CA ILE A 244 -8.45 9.17 13.25
C ILE A 244 -7.35 9.44 14.27
N THR A 245 -6.20 9.96 13.81
CA THR A 245 -5.08 10.36 14.67
C THR A 245 -4.81 11.87 14.63
N SER A 246 -5.60 12.63 13.87
CA SER A 246 -5.51 14.08 13.72
C SER A 246 -6.76 14.77 14.23
N GLY A 247 -6.60 15.81 15.05
CA GLY A 247 -7.73 16.55 15.61
C GLY A 247 -8.49 17.37 14.57
N SER A 248 -9.65 17.92 14.95
CA SER A 248 -10.56 18.64 14.05
C SER A 248 -9.96 19.87 13.34
N LYS A 249 -8.87 20.44 13.88
CA LYS A 249 -8.10 21.52 13.23
C LYS A 249 -7.27 21.04 12.03
N MET A 250 -7.01 19.75 11.94
CA MET A 250 -6.15 19.11 10.93
C MET A 250 -6.95 18.24 9.96
N ILE A 251 -8.06 17.66 10.42
CA ILE A 251 -9.10 17.03 9.58
C ILE A 251 -10.45 17.56 10.07
N SER A 252 -11.12 18.40 9.29
CA SER A 252 -12.35 19.07 9.72
C SER A 252 -13.50 18.09 10.01
N ASP A 253 -14.42 18.49 10.88
CA ASP A 253 -15.64 17.72 11.17
C ASP A 253 -16.49 17.49 9.90
N LYS A 254 -16.39 18.38 8.91
CA LYS A 254 -17.01 18.21 7.59
C LYS A 254 -16.50 16.95 6.88
N VAL A 255 -15.19 16.71 6.89
CA VAL A 255 -14.59 15.50 6.29
C VAL A 255 -15.02 14.25 7.07
N ILE A 256 -14.97 14.33 8.41
CA ILE A 256 -15.38 13.22 9.28
C ILE A 256 -16.87 12.85 9.07
N ASN A 257 -17.75 13.84 8.99
CA ASN A 257 -19.17 13.62 8.74
C ASN A 257 -19.43 13.03 7.36
N LYS A 258 -18.72 13.49 6.32
CA LYS A 258 -18.78 12.84 5.00
C LYS A 258 -18.37 11.38 5.05
N LEU A 259 -17.32 11.02 5.80
CA LEU A 259 -16.93 9.61 5.95
C LEU A 259 -18.03 8.79 6.66
N LYS A 260 -18.67 9.33 7.70
CA LYS A 260 -19.82 8.69 8.36
C LYS A 260 -21.01 8.49 7.42
N GLU A 261 -21.37 9.51 6.63
CA GLU A 261 -22.43 9.44 5.62
C GLU A 261 -22.16 8.39 4.54
N LYS A 262 -20.88 8.11 4.26
CA LYS A 262 -20.44 7.03 3.36
C LYS A 262 -20.43 5.64 4.01
N GLY A 263 -20.84 5.54 5.28
CA GLY A 263 -21.03 4.26 5.99
C GLY A 263 -19.82 3.77 6.78
N PHE A 264 -18.77 4.58 6.92
CA PHE A 264 -17.60 4.21 7.72
C PHE A 264 -17.82 4.46 9.21
N ASN A 265 -17.36 3.53 10.04
CA ASN A 265 -17.29 3.71 11.49
C ASN A 265 -16.06 4.56 11.85
N ILE A 266 -16.24 5.66 12.59
CA ILE A 266 -15.15 6.57 12.95
C ILE A 266 -14.74 6.36 14.40
N ILE A 267 -13.46 6.08 14.62
CA ILE A 267 -12.86 5.92 15.94
C ILE A 267 -11.76 6.98 16.08
N ASP A 268 -12.00 7.98 16.92
CA ASP A 268 -11.10 9.12 17.06
C ASP A 268 -10.18 8.98 18.28
N TYR A 269 -8.87 9.05 18.05
CA TYR A 269 -7.85 9.07 19.09
C TYR A 269 -7.23 10.45 19.30
N SER A 270 -7.64 11.44 18.51
CA SER A 270 -7.09 12.78 18.57
C SER A 270 -7.33 13.41 19.95
N GLY A 271 -6.38 14.24 20.37
CA GLY A 271 -6.50 15.03 21.57
C GLY A 271 -6.23 16.51 21.30
N ARG A 272 -6.17 17.30 22.38
CA ARG A 272 -5.92 18.76 22.29
C ARG A 272 -4.50 19.08 21.78
N SER A 273 -3.59 18.12 21.86
CA SER A 273 -2.20 18.21 21.43
C SER A 273 -1.71 16.88 20.87
N ARG A 274 -0.59 16.89 20.14
CA ARG A 274 0.11 15.67 19.68
C ARG A 274 0.49 14.74 20.83
N TYR A 275 0.74 15.29 22.01
CA TYR A 275 1.02 14.53 23.21
C TYR A 275 -0.22 13.77 23.69
N ASP A 276 -1.38 14.44 23.73
CA ASP A 276 -2.67 13.81 24.08
C ASP A 276 -3.04 12.70 23.09
N THR A 277 -2.90 12.97 21.78
CA THR A 277 -3.12 11.96 20.73
C THR A 277 -2.22 10.75 20.95
N SER A 278 -0.91 10.95 21.13
CA SER A 278 0.03 9.84 21.33
C SER A 278 -0.29 9.02 22.59
N LEU A 279 -0.75 9.69 23.65
CA LEU A 279 -1.16 9.04 24.89
C LEU A 279 -2.46 8.23 24.72
N ASN A 280 -3.45 8.75 24.00
CA ASN A 280 -4.70 8.05 23.70
C ASN A 280 -4.44 6.78 22.88
N ILE A 281 -3.59 6.88 21.86
CA ILE A 281 -3.16 5.74 21.05
C ILE A 281 -2.42 4.71 21.93
N ALA A 282 -1.50 5.17 22.78
CA ALA A 282 -0.75 4.31 23.68
C ALA A 282 -1.67 3.55 24.67
N LYS A 283 -2.69 4.22 25.21
CA LYS A 283 -3.73 3.58 26.05
C LYS A 283 -4.53 2.54 25.29
N LYS A 284 -4.87 2.80 24.02
CA LYS A 284 -5.61 1.84 23.17
C LYS A 284 -4.80 0.57 22.91
N ILE A 285 -3.52 0.72 22.57
CA ILE A 285 -2.64 -0.39 22.24
C ILE A 285 -2.35 -1.23 23.49
N GLY A 286 -2.06 -0.59 24.62
CA GLY A 286 -1.78 -1.28 25.89
C GLY A 286 -0.53 -2.17 25.83
N ALA A 287 0.64 -1.57 25.65
CA ALA A 287 1.90 -2.30 25.48
C ALA A 287 2.79 -2.33 26.74
N ASN A 288 3.77 -3.24 26.76
CA ASN A 288 4.79 -3.33 27.82
C ASN A 288 6.04 -2.48 27.51
N ILE A 289 6.28 -2.24 26.21
CA ILE A 289 7.39 -1.46 25.70
C ILE A 289 6.82 -0.22 25.02
N TYR A 290 7.47 0.92 25.24
CA TYR A 290 7.09 2.20 24.65
C TYR A 290 8.30 2.86 24.01
N SER A 291 8.12 3.38 22.81
CA SER A 291 9.06 4.33 22.21
C SER A 291 8.70 5.73 22.69
N ILE A 292 9.68 6.49 23.14
CA ILE A 292 9.52 7.87 23.60
C ILE A 292 10.31 8.76 22.65
N ALA A 293 9.61 9.70 22.02
CA ALA A 293 10.17 10.59 21.01
C ALA A 293 9.83 12.05 21.31
N ASN A 294 10.65 12.97 20.80
CA ASN A 294 10.33 14.39 20.89
C ASN A 294 9.18 14.72 19.91
N GLY A 295 8.14 15.40 20.41
CA GLY A 295 6.99 15.78 19.59
C GLY A 295 7.21 16.99 18.69
N GLU A 296 8.20 17.84 18.95
CA GLU A 296 8.53 19.09 18.23
C GLU A 296 9.69 18.91 17.24
N TYR A 297 10.73 18.19 17.63
CA TYR A 297 11.94 17.89 16.85
C TYR A 297 11.99 16.40 16.50
N PHE A 298 11.13 16.01 15.57
CA PHE A 298 10.78 14.60 15.32
C PHE A 298 11.52 13.95 14.14
N PHE A 299 12.64 14.52 13.70
CA PHE A 299 13.38 14.04 12.53
C PHE A 299 13.92 12.60 12.68
N ASP A 300 14.10 12.14 13.92
CA ASP A 300 14.52 10.77 14.21
C ASP A 300 13.36 9.76 14.18
N VAL A 301 12.12 10.22 14.35
CA VAL A 301 10.94 9.35 14.56
C VAL A 301 10.61 8.42 13.39
N PRO A 302 10.74 8.81 12.11
CA PRO A 302 10.48 7.90 10.99
C PRO A 302 11.29 6.60 11.07
N SER A 303 12.48 6.63 11.68
CA SER A 303 13.34 5.45 11.79
C SER A 303 12.88 4.42 12.82
N ILE A 304 12.10 4.81 13.84
CA ILE A 304 11.49 3.84 14.78
C ILE A 304 10.13 3.33 14.30
N ALA A 305 9.55 3.94 13.25
CA ALA A 305 8.19 3.63 12.80
C ALA A 305 8.02 2.17 12.38
N THR A 306 9.01 1.57 11.69
CA THR A 306 8.95 0.14 11.32
C THR A 306 8.92 -0.76 12.56
N TYR A 307 9.70 -0.42 13.60
CA TYR A 307 9.71 -1.18 14.84
C TYR A 307 8.39 -1.05 15.58
N ALA A 308 7.85 0.19 15.66
CA ALA A 308 6.54 0.46 16.23
C ALA A 308 5.43 -0.35 15.56
N TYR A 309 5.44 -0.40 14.22
CA TYR A 309 4.49 -1.20 13.45
C TYR A 309 4.64 -2.71 13.73
N SER A 310 5.83 -3.26 13.48
CA SER A 310 6.09 -4.72 13.59
C SER A 310 5.87 -5.29 14.98
N THR A 311 6.16 -4.52 16.03
CA THR A 311 6.06 -4.97 17.43
C THR A 311 4.83 -4.43 18.15
N LYS A 312 3.98 -3.66 17.46
CA LYS A 312 2.82 -2.99 18.05
C LYS A 312 3.23 -2.08 19.22
N THR A 313 4.41 -1.49 19.15
CA THR A 313 4.96 -0.62 20.18
C THR A 313 4.41 0.80 19.99
N PRO A 314 3.73 1.39 20.99
CA PRO A 314 3.28 2.77 20.93
C PRO A 314 4.47 3.75 20.90
N ILE A 315 4.29 4.85 20.16
CA ILE A 315 5.21 5.98 20.20
C ILE A 315 4.55 7.08 21.04
N LEU A 316 5.05 7.28 22.26
CA LEU A 316 4.68 8.39 23.13
C LEU A 316 5.50 9.61 22.77
N LEU A 317 4.82 10.73 22.53
CA LEU A 317 5.48 12.00 22.27
C LEU A 317 5.65 12.79 23.57
N THR A 318 6.77 13.48 23.69
CA THR A 318 7.08 14.35 24.84
C THR A 318 7.77 15.64 24.38
N PRO A 319 7.66 16.75 25.12
CA PRO A 319 8.62 17.85 25.03
C PRO A 319 10.03 17.38 25.39
N LYS A 320 11.03 18.19 25.05
CA LYS A 320 12.46 17.87 25.22
C LYS A 320 12.84 17.48 26.64
N ASP A 321 12.33 18.19 27.64
CA ASP A 321 12.86 18.17 29.00
C ASP A 321 11.95 17.58 30.07
N LYS A 322 10.69 17.28 29.73
CA LYS A 322 9.71 16.85 30.72
C LYS A 322 8.71 15.85 30.17
N LEU A 323 8.66 14.66 30.76
CA LEU A 323 7.61 13.70 30.50
C LEU A 323 6.34 14.15 31.21
N ARG A 324 5.18 13.97 30.56
CA ARG A 324 3.92 14.30 31.21
C ARG A 324 3.61 13.30 32.34
N PRO A 325 2.99 13.73 33.45
CA PRO A 325 2.64 12.84 34.55
C PRO A 325 1.75 11.67 34.14
N ASP A 326 0.81 11.88 33.23
CA ASP A 326 -0.10 10.85 32.70
C ASP A 326 0.62 9.82 31.81
N SER A 327 1.58 10.27 30.99
CA SER A 327 2.49 9.37 30.27
C SER A 327 3.34 8.54 31.23
N LEU A 328 3.86 9.16 32.30
CA LEU A 328 4.64 8.45 33.31
C LEU A 328 3.80 7.42 34.08
N GLU A 329 2.56 7.76 34.42
CA GLU A 329 1.61 6.84 35.06
C GLU A 329 1.29 5.63 34.16
N LEU A 330 1.06 5.88 32.87
CA LEU A 330 0.83 4.81 31.89
C LEU A 330 2.03 3.85 31.82
N LEU A 331 3.25 4.37 31.80
CA LEU A 331 4.48 3.57 31.77
C LEU A 331 4.68 2.74 33.05
N LYS A 332 4.16 3.20 34.20
CA LYS A 332 4.20 2.46 35.48
C LYS A 332 3.17 1.33 35.54
N LYS A 333 1.97 1.57 34.99
CA LYS A 333 0.82 0.66 35.12
C LYS A 333 1.04 -0.68 34.40
N ASN A 334 1.85 -0.71 33.34
CA ASN A 334 2.07 -1.91 32.52
C ASN A 334 3.29 -2.73 32.97
N ALA A 335 3.30 -3.13 34.24
CA ALA A 335 4.35 -3.94 34.87
C ALA A 335 4.19 -5.46 34.64
N LYS A 336 3.90 -5.90 33.40
CA LYS A 336 4.08 -7.31 33.02
C LYS A 336 5.57 -7.60 32.74
N PRO A 337 6.06 -8.85 32.92
CA PRO A 337 7.50 -9.16 32.91
C PRO A 337 8.17 -9.19 31.52
N ASP A 338 7.43 -9.00 30.42
CA ASP A 338 8.03 -9.04 29.08
C ASP A 338 8.97 -7.86 28.88
N ARG A 339 10.25 -8.20 28.68
CA ARG A 339 11.36 -7.25 28.50
C ARG A 339 11.89 -7.38 27.08
N LEU A 340 12.06 -6.27 26.38
CA LEU A 340 12.81 -6.29 25.13
C LEU A 340 14.29 -6.53 25.44
N LYS A 341 14.84 -7.67 25.00
CA LYS A 341 16.30 -7.83 24.93
C LYS A 341 16.79 -7.11 23.68
N THR A 342 17.45 -5.97 23.85
CA THR A 342 18.19 -5.36 22.74
C THR A 342 19.36 -6.26 22.32
N GLY A 343 19.99 -6.03 21.16
CA GLY A 343 21.13 -6.82 20.68
C GLY A 343 22.33 -6.94 21.66
N ASN A 344 22.35 -6.14 22.74
CA ASN A 344 23.34 -6.21 23.81
C ASN A 344 22.82 -6.92 25.10
N GLY A 345 21.66 -7.57 25.06
CA GLY A 345 21.04 -8.24 26.22
C GLY A 345 20.32 -7.32 27.22
N ILE A 346 20.31 -6.00 27.00
CA ILE A 346 19.62 -5.04 27.87
C ILE A 346 18.12 -5.23 27.73
N SER A 347 17.47 -5.54 28.86
CA SER A 347 16.02 -5.48 29.04
C SER A 347 15.57 -4.02 29.14
N THR A 348 14.62 -3.59 28.30
CA THR A 348 14.08 -2.21 28.39
C THR A 348 12.56 -2.20 28.26
N ARG A 349 11.94 -1.21 28.92
CA ARG A 349 10.51 -0.87 28.79
C ARG A 349 10.28 0.47 28.09
N ALA A 350 11.30 1.34 28.07
CA ALA A 350 11.25 2.62 27.37
C ALA A 350 12.43 2.75 26.39
N ILE A 351 12.13 3.07 25.14
CA ILE A 351 13.12 3.33 24.10
C ILE A 351 13.11 4.83 23.81
N LEU A 352 14.12 5.56 24.26
CA LEU A 352 14.29 6.97 23.92
C LEU A 352 14.85 7.07 22.51
N VAL A 353 14.11 7.70 21.61
CA VAL A 353 14.46 7.85 20.19
C VAL A 353 14.93 9.27 19.95
N GLY A 354 16.23 9.42 19.72
CA GLY A 354 16.88 10.71 19.46
C GLY A 354 17.90 11.13 20.52
N GLY A 355 18.80 12.01 20.10
CA GLY A 355 19.92 12.50 20.90
C GLY A 355 19.51 13.42 22.04
N ARG A 356 20.49 13.86 22.84
CA ARG A 356 20.26 14.76 24.00
C ARG A 356 19.75 16.16 23.61
N SER A 357 19.98 16.57 22.36
CA SER A 357 19.48 17.83 21.81
C SER A 357 17.96 17.84 21.62
N THR A 358 17.36 16.68 21.30
CA THR A 358 15.91 16.51 21.11
C THR A 358 15.24 15.92 22.36
N LEU A 359 15.89 15.01 23.09
CA LEU A 359 15.38 14.46 24.35
C LEU A 359 16.47 14.54 25.43
N SER A 360 16.36 15.46 26.37
CA SER A 360 17.42 15.65 27.36
C SER A 360 17.53 14.48 28.34
N ASP A 361 18.60 14.47 29.14
CA ASP A 361 18.80 13.44 30.16
C ASP A 361 17.80 13.55 31.32
N ASN A 362 17.02 14.64 31.39
CA ASN A 362 15.94 14.75 32.36
C ASN A 362 14.90 13.66 32.14
N ILE A 363 14.51 13.38 30.89
CA ILE A 363 13.56 12.31 30.55
C ILE A 363 14.11 10.96 31.02
N TYR A 364 15.37 10.66 30.71
CA TYR A 364 16.01 9.41 31.12
C TYR A 364 16.03 9.26 32.65
N ARG A 365 16.48 10.31 33.36
CA ARG A 365 16.53 10.32 34.83
C ARG A 365 15.14 10.17 35.44
N GLU A 366 14.13 10.81 34.87
CA GLU A 366 12.73 10.70 35.31
C GLU A 366 12.22 9.27 35.18
N LEU A 367 12.49 8.58 34.06
CA LEU A 367 12.12 7.18 33.87
C LEU A 367 12.80 6.26 34.88
N VAL A 368 14.13 6.36 35.02
CA VAL A 368 14.92 5.52 35.93
C VAL A 368 14.52 5.75 37.38
N LYS A 369 14.35 7.00 37.81
CA LYS A 369 13.88 7.35 39.17
C LYS A 369 12.54 6.70 39.50
N ASN A 370 11.71 6.45 38.49
CA ASN A 370 10.40 5.82 38.63
C ASN A 370 10.42 4.31 38.33
N GLY A 371 11.61 3.67 38.34
CA GLY A 371 11.77 2.23 38.13
C GLY A 371 11.52 1.77 36.70
N ILE A 372 11.53 2.67 35.71
CA ILE A 372 11.34 2.34 34.31
C ILE A 372 12.72 2.19 33.65
N GLU A 373 13.08 0.95 33.32
CA GLU A 373 14.26 0.63 32.53
C GLU A 373 14.14 1.30 31.15
N ALA A 374 15.07 2.20 30.84
CA ALA A 374 15.09 2.98 29.61
C ALA A 374 16.42 2.78 28.87
N ASN A 375 16.37 2.76 27.55
CA ASN A 375 17.55 2.76 26.69
C ASN A 375 17.41 3.84 25.61
N ARG A 376 18.50 4.53 25.28
CA ARG A 376 18.51 5.56 24.24
C ARG A 376 19.11 5.01 22.95
N LEU A 377 18.39 5.21 21.85
CA LEU A 377 18.85 4.93 20.49
C LEU A 377 18.98 6.28 19.76
N SER A 378 20.22 6.66 19.45
CA SER A 378 20.54 7.94 18.84
C SER A 378 21.90 7.92 18.17
N GLY A 379 22.04 8.67 17.09
CA GLY A 379 23.33 9.06 16.50
C GLY A 379 23.54 10.57 16.55
N TYR A 380 24.58 11.05 15.85
CA TYR A 380 24.88 12.47 15.67
C TYR A 380 23.80 13.20 14.86
N ASN A 381 23.19 12.51 13.89
CA ASN A 381 22.12 13.02 13.04
C ASN A 381 21.07 11.93 12.73
N ARG A 382 20.01 12.29 12.02
CA ARG A 382 18.89 11.37 11.70
C ARG A 382 19.31 10.14 10.88
N LEU A 383 20.34 10.26 10.04
CA LEU A 383 20.86 9.14 9.23
C LEU A 383 21.51 8.10 10.16
N GLU A 384 22.37 8.56 11.07
CA GLU A 384 23.03 7.71 12.04
C GLU A 384 22.06 7.14 13.07
N THR A 385 21.11 7.95 13.59
CA THR A 385 20.03 7.45 14.46
C THR A 385 19.27 6.31 13.80
N SER A 386 18.96 6.43 12.50
CA SER A 386 18.29 5.34 11.79
C SER A 386 19.14 4.07 11.71
N SER A 387 20.44 4.19 11.49
CA SER A 387 21.37 3.05 11.46
C SER A 387 21.48 2.38 12.83
N VAL A 388 21.60 3.15 13.92
CA VAL A 388 21.64 2.64 15.29
C VAL A 388 20.37 1.86 15.64
N ILE A 389 19.20 2.38 15.27
CA ILE A 389 17.92 1.70 15.52
C ILE A 389 17.85 0.38 14.76
N ILE A 390 18.23 0.39 13.49
CA ILE A 390 18.26 -0.81 12.65
C ILE A 390 19.18 -1.87 13.25
N ASP A 391 20.41 -1.53 13.59
CA ASP A 391 21.38 -2.49 14.10
C ASP A 391 20.99 -3.07 15.47
N LYS A 392 20.30 -2.28 16.31
CA LYS A 392 19.87 -2.75 17.63
C LYS A 392 18.58 -3.54 17.63
N LEU A 393 17.67 -3.29 16.69
CA LEU A 393 16.30 -3.82 16.71
C LEU A 393 15.99 -4.80 15.56
N PHE A 394 16.82 -4.85 14.51
CA PHE A 394 16.58 -5.65 13.30
C PHE A 394 17.79 -6.51 12.92
N SER A 395 18.14 -7.48 13.78
CA SER A 395 19.27 -8.40 13.56
C SER A 395 19.07 -9.34 12.37
N ASN A 396 17.82 -9.69 12.06
CA ASN A 396 17.47 -10.67 11.03
C ASN A 396 16.88 -10.00 9.77
N ARG A 397 17.14 -8.71 9.56
CA ARG A 397 16.64 -7.98 8.37
C ARG A 397 17.14 -8.61 7.08
N THR A 398 16.34 -8.54 6.03
CA THR A 398 16.69 -9.04 4.68
C THR A 398 17.16 -7.92 3.75
N GLY A 399 17.13 -6.66 4.20
CA GLY A 399 17.57 -5.49 3.45
C GLY A 399 17.05 -4.20 4.09
N TYR A 400 16.87 -3.14 3.28
CA TYR A 400 16.45 -1.82 3.72
C TYR A 400 15.33 -1.24 2.85
N THR A 401 14.46 -0.44 3.48
CA THR A 401 13.58 0.50 2.76
C THR A 401 14.17 1.89 2.90
N TYR A 402 14.82 2.39 1.86
CA TYR A 402 15.46 3.70 1.85
C TYR A 402 14.44 4.81 1.63
N ILE A 403 14.47 5.81 2.51
CA ILE A 403 13.63 7.00 2.47
C ILE A 403 14.52 8.23 2.52
N ASN A 404 14.22 9.23 1.70
CA ASN A 404 14.89 10.53 1.82
C ASN A 404 14.63 11.12 3.22
N CYS A 405 15.71 11.47 3.91
CA CYS A 405 15.69 11.95 5.28
C CYS A 405 14.93 13.28 5.48
N ASP A 406 14.65 14.02 4.41
CA ASP A 406 13.83 15.24 4.39
C ASP A 406 12.34 14.98 4.15
N LYS A 407 11.95 13.72 3.96
CA LYS A 407 10.56 13.26 3.76
C LYS A 407 10.08 12.40 4.94
N PRO A 408 10.00 12.93 6.18
CA PRO A 408 9.70 12.13 7.37
C PRO A 408 8.33 11.43 7.31
N MET A 409 7.33 12.06 6.67
CA MET A 409 6.02 11.46 6.46
C MET A 409 6.10 10.16 5.63
N ALA A 410 6.95 10.12 4.60
CA ALA A 410 7.14 8.93 3.77
C ALA A 410 7.63 7.74 4.61
N GLY A 411 8.56 7.97 5.54
CA GLY A 411 9.08 6.92 6.42
C GLY A 411 8.03 6.38 7.41
N ILE A 412 7.10 7.22 7.85
CA ILE A 412 5.97 6.79 8.69
C ILE A 412 5.00 5.95 7.87
N LEU A 413 4.60 6.42 6.69
CA LEU A 413 3.70 5.70 5.79
C LEU A 413 4.29 4.35 5.34
N ALA A 414 5.60 4.31 5.09
CA ALA A 414 6.32 3.10 4.68
C ALA A 414 6.53 2.09 5.82
N SER A 415 6.19 2.41 7.06
CA SER A 415 6.44 1.52 8.20
C SER A 415 5.79 0.15 8.06
N SER A 416 4.58 0.09 7.50
CA SER A 416 3.84 -1.15 7.27
C SER A 416 4.53 -2.05 6.23
N ILE A 417 4.89 -1.49 5.07
CA ILE A 417 5.50 -2.26 3.98
C ILE A 417 6.94 -2.67 4.35
N ALA A 418 7.67 -1.81 5.06
CA ALA A 418 9.00 -2.10 5.58
C ALA A 418 8.95 -3.27 6.58
N ALA A 419 7.93 -3.29 7.45
CA ALA A 419 7.72 -4.37 8.40
C ALA A 419 7.34 -5.69 7.71
N LYS A 420 6.35 -5.66 6.81
CA LYS A 420 5.88 -6.86 6.07
C LYS A 420 6.99 -7.53 5.26
N ASN A 421 7.94 -6.74 4.74
CA ASN A 421 9.06 -7.24 3.95
C ASN A 421 10.34 -7.49 4.77
N ASN A 422 10.33 -7.27 6.08
CA ASN A 422 11.51 -7.38 6.95
C ASN A 422 12.71 -6.52 6.47
N LYS A 423 12.39 -5.33 5.96
CA LYS A 423 13.33 -4.35 5.38
C LYS A 423 13.12 -2.99 6.05
N PRO A 424 13.70 -2.76 7.25
CA PRO A 424 13.43 -1.57 8.03
C PRO A 424 13.76 -0.27 7.30
N VAL A 425 13.03 0.79 7.66
CA VAL A 425 13.24 2.13 7.12
C VAL A 425 14.63 2.65 7.49
N LYS A 426 15.46 2.90 6.47
CA LYS A 426 16.75 3.57 6.60
C LYS A 426 16.68 4.95 5.95
N LEU A 427 17.09 5.97 6.71
CA LEU A 427 17.10 7.34 6.21
C LEU A 427 18.40 7.60 5.45
N GLU A 428 18.29 8.19 4.27
CA GLU A 428 19.43 8.54 3.41
C GLU A 428 19.27 9.95 2.81
N LEU A 429 20.36 10.50 2.29
CA LEU A 429 20.37 11.77 1.57
C LEU A 429 19.70 11.65 0.20
N ASP A 430 19.18 12.77 -0.30
CA ASP A 430 18.53 12.82 -1.63
C ASP A 430 19.46 12.30 -2.75
N SER A 431 20.73 12.70 -2.74
CA SER A 431 21.72 12.23 -3.73
C SER A 431 21.86 10.71 -3.75
N PHE A 432 21.87 10.07 -2.57
CA PHE A 432 21.91 8.60 -2.48
C PHE A 432 20.65 7.97 -3.09
N ILE A 433 19.48 8.57 -2.80
CA ILE A 433 18.19 8.11 -3.32
C ILE A 433 18.16 8.22 -4.85
N GLU A 434 18.64 9.34 -5.40
CA GLU A 434 18.69 9.57 -6.85
C GLU A 434 19.63 8.58 -7.56
N ASP A 435 20.86 8.45 -7.06
CA ASP A 435 21.89 7.59 -7.66
C ASP A 435 21.49 6.09 -7.66
N ASN A 436 20.69 5.68 -6.67
CA ASN A 436 20.33 4.27 -6.49
C ASN A 436 18.89 3.93 -6.91
N PHE A 437 18.08 4.92 -7.31
CA PHE A 437 16.66 4.72 -7.63
C PHE A 437 16.46 3.62 -8.67
N ALA A 438 17.13 3.71 -9.82
CA ALA A 438 16.98 2.74 -10.91
C ALA A 438 17.42 1.31 -10.52
N LYS A 439 18.35 1.19 -9.58
CA LYS A 439 18.86 -0.11 -9.09
C LYS A 439 17.86 -0.80 -8.15
N TYR A 440 17.31 -0.05 -7.20
CA TYR A 440 16.40 -0.57 -6.17
C TYR A 440 14.90 -0.45 -6.55
N SER A 441 14.62 0.15 -7.72
CA SER A 441 13.34 0.08 -8.42
C SER A 441 13.26 -1.10 -9.39
N LYS A 442 13.90 -2.23 -9.06
CA LYS A 442 13.73 -3.48 -9.78
C LYS A 442 12.94 -4.48 -8.94
N GLU A 443 12.13 -5.30 -9.61
CA GLU A 443 11.45 -6.44 -8.98
C GLU A 443 12.46 -7.35 -8.28
N ASN A 444 12.14 -7.76 -7.06
CA ASN A 444 12.97 -8.62 -6.20
C ASN A 444 14.31 -8.00 -5.76
N SER A 445 14.42 -6.67 -5.73
CA SER A 445 15.60 -6.05 -5.13
C SER A 445 15.67 -6.33 -3.62
N ASP A 446 16.88 -6.60 -3.12
CA ASP A 446 17.15 -6.75 -1.68
C ASP A 446 16.76 -5.48 -0.91
N ASN A 447 16.79 -4.31 -1.56
CA ASN A 447 16.41 -3.04 -0.97
C ASN A 447 15.31 -2.36 -1.76
N TYR A 448 14.56 -1.48 -1.10
CA TYR A 448 13.56 -0.63 -1.74
C TYR A 448 13.93 0.84 -1.59
N ILE A 449 13.47 1.66 -2.53
CA ILE A 449 13.51 3.12 -2.44
C ILE A 449 12.08 3.65 -2.61
N ILE A 450 11.72 4.58 -1.72
CA ILE A 450 10.61 5.50 -1.93
C ILE A 450 11.22 6.90 -2.09
N ARG A 451 11.08 7.46 -3.30
CA ARG A 451 11.70 8.72 -3.70
C ARG A 451 10.76 9.90 -3.53
#